data_AF-A0A0F4PHV1-F1
#
_entry.id   AF-A0A0F4PHV1-F1
#
_cell.length_a   1.000
_cell.length_b   1.000
_cell.length_c   1.000
_cell.angle_alpha   90.00
_cell.angle_beta   90.00
_cell.angle_gamma   90.00
#
_symmetry.space_group_name_H-M   'P 1'
#
loop_
_entity.id
_entity.type
_entity.pdbx_description
1 polymer ?
#
loop_
_entity_poly.entity_id
_entity_poly.type
_entity_poly.pdbx_seq_one_letter_code
_entity_poly.pdbx_strand_id
1 'polypeptide(L)'
;MRDQLKNLTEKDYWVYGVTEPDFDHAMNIVREMIDARTEQYKAEEARVREESPDVADDILDDVAYYRYTDNQYLWQFSLWRLQGLIEAVIAHQLVETNSTKKLFGLKAKLEALKGIGYSIEQQEIDELLLWANLRNALSHAPPEQYRPAPLREEDIVEYHEFVKSLYLRWQKEKANINVV
;
A
#
# COMPACT_ATOMS: atom_id res chain seq x y z
N MET A 1 11.71 22.06 -1.48
CA MET A 1 10.76 21.46 -2.44
C MET A 1 10.88 22.19 -3.78
N ARG A 2 10.93 21.47 -4.91
CA ARG A 2 10.98 22.06 -6.26
C ARG A 2 9.65 22.75 -6.60
N ASP A 3 9.66 23.83 -7.38
CA ASP A 3 8.45 24.64 -7.63
C ASP A 3 7.33 23.87 -8.36
N GLN A 4 7.70 22.92 -9.23
CA GLN A 4 6.73 22.02 -9.86
C GLN A 4 5.95 21.18 -8.84
N LEU A 5 6.58 20.82 -7.71
CA LEU A 5 5.94 20.05 -6.64
C LEU A 5 5.10 20.94 -5.73
N LYS A 6 5.44 22.22 -5.59
CA LYS A 6 4.68 23.19 -4.78
C LYS A 6 3.36 23.57 -5.43
N ASN A 7 3.33 23.59 -6.76
CA ASN A 7 2.20 24.08 -7.54
C ASN A 7 1.27 22.95 -8.03
N LEU A 8 1.50 21.71 -7.58
CA LEU A 8 0.70 20.56 -7.95
C LEU A 8 -0.71 20.68 -7.31
N THR A 9 -1.75 20.64 -8.13
CA THR A 9 -3.15 20.67 -7.70
C THR A 9 -3.86 19.39 -8.12
N GLU A 10 -5.01 19.09 -7.50
CA GLU A 10 -5.83 17.92 -7.85
C GLU A 10 -6.12 17.79 -9.36
N LYS A 11 -6.27 18.92 -10.06
CA LYS A 11 -6.50 18.94 -11.51
C LYS A 11 -5.31 18.43 -12.33
N ASP A 12 -4.10 18.51 -11.79
CA ASP A 12 -2.87 18.16 -12.49
C ASP A 12 -2.57 16.66 -12.44
N TYR A 13 -3.12 15.92 -11.47
CA TYR A 13 -2.80 14.50 -11.27
C TYR A 13 -4.00 13.55 -11.24
N TRP A 14 -5.25 14.03 -11.19
CA TRP A 14 -6.44 13.19 -11.31
C TRP A 14 -6.93 12.97 -12.75
N VAL A 15 -6.09 13.19 -13.76
CA VAL A 15 -6.48 13.20 -15.19
C VAL A 15 -7.14 11.88 -15.64
N TYR A 16 -6.63 10.73 -15.18
CA TYR A 16 -7.12 9.39 -15.57
C TYR A 16 -7.81 8.63 -14.44
N GLY A 17 -7.78 9.16 -13.20
CA GLY A 17 -8.25 8.45 -12.01
C GLY A 17 -7.39 7.22 -11.67
N VAL A 18 -7.77 6.50 -10.61
CA VAL A 18 -7.19 5.18 -10.29
C VAL A 18 -7.82 4.13 -11.19
N THR A 19 -6.99 3.19 -11.63
CA THR A 19 -7.35 2.06 -12.50
C THR A 19 -7.04 0.74 -11.80
N GLU A 20 -7.58 -0.37 -12.33
CA GLU A 20 -7.30 -1.71 -11.80
C GLU A 20 -5.78 -2.03 -11.76
N PRO A 21 -4.99 -1.78 -12.83
CA PRO A 21 -3.56 -2.08 -12.83
C PRO A 21 -2.75 -1.31 -11.77
N ASP A 22 -3.26 -0.19 -11.25
CA ASP A 22 -2.55 0.57 -10.20
C ASP A 22 -2.40 -0.25 -8.91
N PHE A 23 -3.38 -1.10 -8.60
CA PHE A 23 -3.33 -1.99 -7.44
C PHE A 23 -2.28 -3.08 -7.63
N ASP A 24 -2.24 -3.69 -8.82
CA ASP A 24 -1.24 -4.72 -9.16
C ASP A 24 0.17 -4.12 -9.17
N HIS A 25 0.32 -2.93 -9.72
CA HIS A 25 1.61 -2.25 -9.79
C HIS A 25 2.18 -1.91 -8.40
N ALA A 26 1.33 -1.52 -7.44
CA ALA A 26 1.74 -1.22 -6.06
C ALA A 26 2.40 -2.41 -5.34
N MET A 27 2.02 -3.63 -5.74
CA MET A 27 2.59 -4.86 -5.23
C MET A 27 3.80 -5.31 -6.07
N ASN A 28 3.63 -5.34 -7.41
CA ASN A 28 4.64 -5.86 -8.33
C ASN A 28 5.98 -5.12 -8.20
N ILE A 29 5.96 -3.78 -8.07
CA ILE A 29 7.20 -3.00 -7.94
C ILE A 29 8.00 -3.38 -6.69
N VAL A 30 7.31 -3.69 -5.59
CA VAL A 30 7.97 -4.09 -4.34
C VAL A 30 8.50 -5.50 -4.43
N ARG A 31 7.73 -6.43 -5.02
CA ARG A 31 8.19 -7.79 -5.28
C ARG A 31 9.46 -7.78 -6.14
N GLU A 32 9.43 -7.07 -7.27
CA GLU A 32 10.59 -6.93 -8.17
C GLU A 32 11.82 -6.37 -7.44
N MET A 33 11.63 -5.36 -6.58
CA MET A 33 12.72 -4.80 -5.78
C MET A 33 13.28 -5.83 -4.78
N ILE A 34 12.42 -6.58 -4.08
CA ILE A 34 12.85 -7.58 -3.10
C ILE A 34 13.56 -8.74 -3.80
N ASP A 35 13.06 -9.18 -4.95
CA ASP A 35 13.69 -10.23 -5.77
C ASP A 35 15.07 -9.81 -6.24
N ALA A 36 15.20 -8.62 -6.84
CA ALA A 36 16.49 -8.09 -7.27
C ALA A 36 17.50 -7.97 -6.11
N ARG A 37 17.04 -7.53 -4.93
CA ARG A 37 17.89 -7.49 -3.72
C ARG A 37 18.27 -8.88 -3.21
N THR A 38 17.41 -9.86 -3.39
CA THR A 38 17.69 -11.25 -3.05
C THR A 38 18.77 -11.83 -3.97
N GLU A 39 18.71 -11.53 -5.26
CA GLU A 39 19.74 -11.92 -6.21
C GLU A 39 21.10 -11.26 -5.91
N GLN A 40 21.10 -9.96 -5.62
CA GLN A 40 22.30 -9.23 -5.21
C GLN A 40 22.92 -9.81 -3.94
N TYR A 41 22.08 -10.14 -2.94
CA TYR A 41 22.55 -10.74 -1.70
C TYR A 41 23.21 -12.11 -1.92
N LYS A 42 22.64 -12.96 -2.77
CA LYS A 42 23.23 -14.28 -3.09
C LYS A 42 24.59 -14.16 -3.76
N ALA A 43 24.75 -13.19 -4.67
CA ALA A 43 26.03 -12.93 -5.31
C ALA A 43 27.08 -12.43 -4.30
N GLU A 44 26.68 -11.52 -3.40
CA GLU A 44 27.54 -11.01 -2.34
C GLU A 44 27.91 -12.09 -1.32
N GLU A 45 26.96 -12.94 -0.94
CA GLU A 45 27.19 -14.07 -0.04
C GLU A 45 28.28 -15.00 -0.59
N ALA A 46 28.17 -15.39 -1.86
CA ALA A 46 29.16 -16.25 -2.50
C ALA A 46 30.55 -15.60 -2.48
N ARG A 47 30.62 -14.29 -2.77
CA ARG A 47 31.86 -13.50 -2.78
C ARG A 47 32.51 -13.41 -1.40
N VAL A 48 31.74 -13.06 -0.36
CA VAL A 48 32.25 -12.94 1.02
C VAL A 48 32.76 -14.27 1.54
N ARG A 49 32.05 -15.37 1.24
CA ARG A 49 32.48 -16.73 1.63
C ARG A 49 33.78 -17.16 0.95
N GLU A 50 34.05 -16.67 -0.26
CA GLU A 50 35.32 -16.92 -0.96
C GLU A 50 36.46 -16.02 -0.44
N GLU A 51 36.20 -14.72 -0.28
CA GLU A 51 37.21 -13.72 0.06
C GLU A 51 37.59 -13.72 1.54
N SER A 52 36.68 -14.09 2.45
CA SER A 52 36.85 -13.95 3.90
C SER A 52 36.12 -15.06 4.69
N PRO A 53 36.45 -16.35 4.44
CA PRO A 53 35.71 -17.49 4.99
C PRO A 53 35.67 -17.50 6.52
N ASP A 54 36.75 -17.07 7.18
CA ASP A 54 36.89 -17.13 8.64
C ASP A 54 35.97 -16.16 9.41
N VAL A 55 35.47 -15.12 8.73
CA VAL A 55 34.60 -14.07 9.31
C VAL A 55 33.33 -13.86 8.49
N ALA A 56 33.07 -14.75 7.53
CA ALA A 56 31.97 -14.59 6.58
C ALA A 56 30.60 -14.52 7.28
N ASP A 57 30.39 -15.37 8.28
CA ASP A 57 29.10 -15.42 8.99
C ASP A 57 28.82 -14.11 9.75
N ASP A 58 29.82 -13.54 10.43
CA ASP A 58 29.68 -12.25 11.14
C ASP A 58 29.32 -11.11 10.16
N ILE A 59 29.97 -11.07 8.99
CA ILE A 59 29.67 -10.07 7.94
C ILE A 59 28.25 -10.27 7.40
N LEU A 60 27.87 -11.52 7.12
CA LEU A 60 26.60 -11.83 6.49
C LEU A 60 25.41 -11.63 7.43
N ASP A 61 25.60 -11.78 8.74
CA ASP A 61 24.58 -11.49 9.75
C ASP A 61 24.17 -10.00 9.71
N ASP A 62 25.15 -9.08 9.68
CA ASP A 62 24.90 -7.64 9.58
C ASP A 62 24.19 -7.29 8.27
N VAL A 63 24.69 -7.83 7.14
CA VAL A 63 24.09 -7.60 5.82
C VAL A 63 22.65 -8.13 5.76
N ALA A 64 22.41 -9.32 6.31
CA ALA A 64 21.08 -9.92 6.37
C ALA A 64 20.12 -9.07 7.22
N TYR A 65 20.58 -8.54 8.34
CA TYR A 65 19.80 -7.67 9.21
C TYR A 65 19.34 -6.38 8.52
N TYR A 66 20.25 -5.67 7.84
CA TYR A 66 19.89 -4.44 7.12
C TYR A 66 18.98 -4.73 5.93
N ARG A 67 19.26 -5.80 5.18
CA ARG A 67 18.39 -6.24 4.08
C ARG A 67 16.97 -6.54 4.57
N TYR A 68 16.85 -7.26 5.70
CA TYR A 68 15.56 -7.54 6.32
C TYR A 68 14.82 -6.25 6.68
N THR A 69 15.50 -5.32 7.35
CA THR A 69 14.91 -4.05 7.81
C THR A 69 14.40 -3.21 6.64
N ASP A 70 15.19 -3.09 5.57
CA ASP A 70 14.77 -2.35 4.40
C ASP A 70 13.62 -3.05 3.65
N ASN A 71 13.61 -4.38 3.60
CA ASN A 71 12.49 -5.12 3.00
C ASN A 71 11.19 -4.87 3.76
N GLN A 72 11.24 -4.68 5.09
CA GLN A 72 10.06 -4.27 5.86
C GLN A 72 9.54 -2.89 5.41
N TYR A 73 10.42 -1.94 5.12
CA TYR A 73 10.00 -0.64 4.57
C TYR A 73 9.36 -0.76 3.18
N LEU A 74 9.83 -1.68 2.34
CA LEU A 74 9.21 -1.94 1.04
C LEU A 74 7.79 -2.51 1.21
N TRP A 75 7.57 -3.46 2.11
CA TRP A 75 6.22 -3.98 2.38
C TRP A 75 5.30 -2.92 2.98
N GLN A 76 5.81 -2.10 3.90
CA GLN A 76 5.06 -0.95 4.44
C GLN A 76 4.66 0.03 3.33
N PHE A 77 5.53 0.27 2.35
CA PHE A 77 5.20 1.09 1.19
C PHE A 77 4.03 0.50 0.38
N SER A 78 4.02 -0.81 0.10
CA SER A 78 2.88 -1.46 -0.59
C SER A 78 1.58 -1.27 0.19
N LEU A 79 1.60 -1.50 1.51
CA LEU A 79 0.44 -1.27 2.38
C LEU A 79 -0.05 0.19 2.30
N TRP A 80 0.87 1.15 2.38
CA TRP A 80 0.56 2.58 2.28
C TRP A 80 -0.05 2.93 0.93
N ARG A 81 0.52 2.39 -0.15
CA ARG A 81 0.07 2.67 -1.50
C ARG A 81 -1.32 2.09 -1.76
N LEU A 82 -1.57 0.84 -1.36
CA LEU A 82 -2.88 0.19 -1.51
C LEU A 82 -3.97 0.95 -0.75
N GLN A 83 -3.72 1.32 0.51
CA GLN A 83 -4.64 2.14 1.32
C GLN A 83 -4.89 3.50 0.64
N GLY A 84 -3.86 4.14 0.11
CA GLY A 84 -3.97 5.41 -0.61
C GLY A 84 -4.80 5.30 -1.89
N LEU A 85 -4.64 4.22 -2.66
CA LEU A 85 -5.38 3.97 -3.90
C LEU A 85 -6.88 3.78 -3.62
N ILE A 86 -7.25 2.94 -2.65
CA ILE A 86 -8.67 2.72 -2.36
C ILE A 86 -9.33 3.97 -1.78
N GLU A 87 -8.64 4.73 -0.91
CA GLU A 87 -9.16 5.99 -0.39
C GLU A 87 -9.34 7.06 -1.48
N ALA A 88 -8.47 7.07 -2.48
CA ALA A 88 -8.56 7.94 -3.63
C ALA A 88 -9.75 7.59 -4.51
N VAL A 89 -9.96 6.30 -4.79
CA VAL A 89 -11.13 5.80 -5.53
C VAL A 89 -12.41 6.30 -4.85
N ILE A 90 -12.53 6.09 -3.54
CA ILE A 90 -13.74 6.51 -2.80
C ILE A 90 -13.93 8.02 -2.90
N ALA A 91 -12.88 8.80 -2.59
CA ALA A 91 -13.01 10.25 -2.46
C ALA A 91 -13.16 11.00 -3.79
N HIS A 92 -12.60 10.48 -4.89
CA HIS A 92 -12.49 11.22 -6.15
C HIS A 92 -13.20 10.56 -7.33
N GLN A 93 -13.50 9.26 -7.26
CA GLN A 93 -14.17 8.55 -8.35
C GLN A 93 -15.56 8.05 -7.99
N LEU A 94 -15.85 7.73 -6.72
CA LEU A 94 -17.15 7.17 -6.33
C LEU A 94 -18.06 8.18 -5.64
N VAL A 95 -17.52 9.03 -4.77
CA VAL A 95 -18.26 10.13 -4.17
C VAL A 95 -18.18 11.32 -5.11
N GLU A 96 -19.23 11.56 -5.89
CA GLU A 96 -19.37 12.81 -6.66
C GLU A 96 -19.62 13.98 -5.69
N THR A 97 -18.55 14.58 -5.16
CA THR A 97 -18.67 15.73 -4.28
C THR A 97 -19.04 16.99 -5.07
N ASN A 98 -20.33 17.17 -5.36
CA ASN A 98 -20.90 18.51 -5.52
C ASN A 98 -20.97 19.26 -4.18
N SER A 99 -20.71 18.56 -3.06
CA SER A 99 -20.66 19.14 -1.72
C SER A 99 -19.23 19.60 -1.39
N THR A 100 -19.11 20.84 -0.89
CA THR A 100 -17.87 21.43 -0.36
C THR A 100 -17.31 20.73 0.90
N LYS A 101 -17.92 19.61 1.34
CA LYS A 101 -17.58 18.94 2.59
C LYS A 101 -16.49 17.91 2.35
N LYS A 102 -15.26 18.22 2.78
CA LYS A 102 -14.15 17.26 2.78
C LYS A 102 -14.47 16.09 3.71
N LEU A 103 -14.37 14.86 3.18
CA LEU A 103 -14.49 13.63 3.97
C LEU A 103 -13.14 13.32 4.63
N PHE A 104 -13.07 13.51 5.95
CA PHE A 104 -11.85 13.27 6.72
C PHE A 104 -11.82 11.84 7.27
N GLY A 105 -10.77 11.09 6.90
CA GLY A 105 -10.54 9.73 7.38
C GLY A 105 -11.34 8.65 6.64
N LEU A 106 -10.85 7.41 6.72
CA LEU A 106 -11.41 6.26 6.00
C LEU A 106 -12.86 5.96 6.40
N LYS A 107 -13.17 5.98 7.70
CA LYS A 107 -14.51 5.68 8.20
C LYS A 107 -15.58 6.60 7.59
N ALA A 108 -15.33 7.92 7.59
CA ALA A 108 -16.27 8.88 7.03
C ALA A 108 -16.45 8.70 5.51
N LYS A 109 -15.39 8.30 4.79
CA LYS A 109 -15.45 7.97 3.36
C LYS A 109 -16.32 6.74 3.10
N LEU A 110 -16.18 5.68 3.90
CA LEU A 110 -16.97 4.45 3.78
C LEU A 110 -18.45 4.69 4.14
N GLU A 111 -18.73 5.45 5.20
CA GLU A 111 -20.09 5.83 5.58
C GLU A 111 -20.78 6.65 4.48
N ALA A 112 -20.06 7.60 3.87
CA ALA A 112 -20.57 8.38 2.74
C ALA A 112 -20.87 7.48 1.53
N LEU A 113 -19.95 6.55 1.20
CA LEU A 113 -20.13 5.63 0.08
C LEU A 113 -21.36 4.72 0.29
N LYS A 114 -21.53 4.18 1.50
CA LYS A 114 -22.72 3.41 1.89
C LYS A 114 -24.01 4.23 1.80
N GLY A 115 -23.96 5.51 2.23
CA GLY A 115 -25.09 6.43 2.16
C GLY A 115 -25.55 6.75 0.73
N ILE A 116 -24.68 6.60 -0.27
CA ILE A 116 -24.98 6.78 -1.70
C ILE A 116 -25.56 5.49 -2.33
N GLY A 117 -25.59 4.38 -1.59
CA GLY A 117 -26.22 3.13 -2.02
C GLY A 117 -25.25 2.05 -2.51
N TYR A 118 -23.94 2.23 -2.37
CA TYR A 118 -22.96 1.16 -2.63
C TYR A 118 -23.10 0.04 -1.61
N SER A 119 -22.86 -1.20 -2.05
CA SER A 119 -22.88 -2.34 -1.14
C SER A 119 -21.59 -2.40 -0.33
N ILE A 120 -21.75 -2.21 0.99
CA ILE A 120 -20.66 -2.28 1.95
C ILE A 120 -21.17 -2.93 3.24
N GLU A 121 -20.64 -4.12 3.50
CA GLU A 121 -20.92 -4.87 4.71
C GLU A 121 -20.13 -4.31 5.90
N GLN A 122 -20.63 -4.50 7.11
CA GLN A 122 -19.93 -3.99 8.31
C GLN A 122 -18.55 -4.65 8.47
N GLN A 123 -18.44 -5.94 8.15
CA GLN A 123 -17.18 -6.68 8.20
C GLN A 123 -16.12 -6.06 7.28
N GLU A 124 -16.50 -5.60 6.09
CA GLU A 124 -15.58 -4.96 5.14
C GLU A 124 -15.09 -3.60 5.65
N ILE A 125 -15.98 -2.85 6.31
CA ILE A 125 -15.61 -1.60 6.98
C ILE A 125 -14.61 -1.87 8.10
N ASP A 126 -14.90 -2.87 8.93
CA ASP A 126 -14.06 -3.23 10.06
C ASP A 126 -12.67 -3.70 9.59
N GLU A 127 -12.64 -4.53 8.53
CA GLU A 127 -11.40 -5.02 7.90
C GLU A 127 -10.56 -3.87 7.34
N LEU A 128 -11.15 -2.96 6.55
CA LEU A 128 -10.44 -1.77 6.05
C LEU A 128 -9.88 -0.90 7.18
N LEU A 129 -10.60 -0.76 8.28
CA LEU A 129 -10.13 -0.01 9.44
C LEU A 129 -9.01 -0.74 10.19
N LEU A 130 -9.01 -2.07 10.24
CA LEU A 130 -7.91 -2.86 10.79
C LEU A 130 -6.62 -2.65 9.99
N TRP A 131 -6.68 -2.74 8.66
CA TRP A 131 -5.52 -2.45 7.80
C TRP A 131 -5.03 -1.01 7.94
N ALA A 132 -5.94 -0.04 8.03
CA ALA A 132 -5.58 1.35 8.25
C ALA A 132 -4.90 1.58 9.62
N ASN A 133 -5.35 0.88 10.66
CA ASN A 133 -4.72 0.92 11.99
C ASN A 133 -3.35 0.28 11.99
N LEU A 134 -3.19 -0.89 11.36
CA LEU A 134 -1.89 -1.55 11.16
C LEU A 134 -0.93 -0.62 10.43
N ARG A 135 -1.39 0.00 9.35
CA ARG A 135 -0.63 0.98 8.59
C ARG A 135 -0.12 2.12 9.46
N ASN A 136 -1.00 2.72 10.27
CA ASN A 136 -0.63 3.83 11.15
C ASN A 136 0.34 3.38 12.25
N ALA A 137 0.14 2.20 12.82
CA ALA A 137 1.05 1.64 13.81
C ALA A 137 2.46 1.49 13.23
N LEU A 138 2.60 0.91 12.03
CA LEU A 138 3.88 0.73 11.36
C LEU A 138 4.54 2.06 10.97
N SER A 139 3.76 3.08 10.57
CA SER A 139 4.28 4.43 10.32
C SER A 139 4.85 5.12 11.56
N HIS A 140 4.43 4.71 12.76
CA HIS A 140 4.91 5.26 14.03
C HIS A 140 5.92 4.37 14.75
N ALA A 141 6.08 3.13 14.28
CA ALA A 141 6.93 2.11 14.88
C ALA A 141 7.99 1.65 13.87
N PRO A 142 9.01 2.48 13.58
CA PRO A 142 10.06 2.11 12.65
C PRO A 142 10.75 0.78 13.06
N PRO A 143 10.98 -0.15 12.11
CA PRO A 143 11.44 -1.51 12.38
C PRO A 143 12.77 -1.59 13.12
N GLU A 144 13.68 -0.64 12.89
CA GLU A 144 14.97 -0.59 13.57
C GLU A 144 14.87 -0.22 15.06
N GLN A 145 13.77 0.41 15.50
CA GLN A 145 13.58 0.86 16.87
C GLN A 145 12.56 0.01 17.66
N TYR A 146 11.41 -0.29 17.04
CA TYR A 146 10.24 -0.83 17.76
C TYR A 146 9.93 -2.30 17.46
N ARG A 147 10.68 -2.94 16.55
CA ARG A 147 10.50 -4.35 16.13
C ARG A 147 9.03 -4.78 16.06
N PRO A 148 8.17 -4.04 15.32
CA PRO A 148 6.79 -4.47 15.13
C PRO A 148 6.77 -5.85 14.46
N ALA A 149 5.64 -6.55 14.55
CA ALA A 149 5.47 -7.81 13.84
C ALA A 149 5.76 -7.57 12.33
N PRO A 150 6.64 -8.38 11.71
CA PRO A 150 7.03 -8.15 10.33
C PRO A 150 5.90 -8.40 9.38
N LEU A 151 5.76 -7.52 8.40
CA LEU A 151 4.96 -7.79 7.22
C LEU A 151 5.67 -8.82 6.35
N ARG A 152 4.86 -9.73 5.82
CA ARG A 152 5.24 -10.71 4.82
C ARG A 152 4.53 -10.42 3.53
N GLU A 153 4.98 -11.08 2.47
CA GLU A 153 4.35 -10.96 1.16
C GLU A 153 2.89 -11.41 1.22
N GLU A 154 2.59 -12.47 1.95
CA GLU A 154 1.23 -13.03 2.05
C GLU A 154 0.25 -12.03 2.68
N ASP A 155 0.69 -11.24 3.67
CA ASP A 155 -0.14 -10.20 4.28
C ASP A 155 -0.51 -9.11 3.26
N ILE A 156 0.45 -8.74 2.38
CA ILE A 156 0.24 -7.75 1.34
C ILE A 156 -0.63 -8.30 0.21
N VAL A 157 -0.48 -9.58 -0.15
CA VAL A 157 -1.35 -10.28 -1.10
C VAL A 157 -2.78 -10.26 -0.61
N GLU A 158 -3.02 -10.66 0.64
CA GLU A 158 -4.35 -10.68 1.25
C GLU A 158 -5.01 -9.30 1.16
N TYR A 159 -4.28 -8.26 1.57
CA TYR A 159 -4.82 -6.91 1.52
C TYR A 159 -5.06 -6.42 0.09
N HIS A 160 -4.15 -6.70 -0.85
CA HIS A 160 -4.29 -6.38 -2.27
C HIS A 160 -5.55 -7.01 -2.86
N GLU A 161 -5.74 -8.31 -2.67
CA GLU A 161 -6.90 -9.04 -3.17
C GLU A 161 -8.19 -8.47 -2.58
N PHE A 162 -8.19 -8.18 -1.28
CA PHE A 162 -9.31 -7.57 -0.59
C PHE A 162 -9.69 -6.21 -1.20
N VAL A 163 -8.76 -5.24 -1.26
CA VAL A 163 -9.09 -3.90 -1.78
C VAL A 163 -9.40 -3.89 -3.28
N LYS A 164 -8.74 -4.76 -4.06
CA LYS A 164 -9.00 -4.91 -5.50
C LYS A 164 -10.41 -5.47 -5.73
N SER A 165 -10.85 -6.43 -4.92
CA SER A 165 -12.21 -6.98 -5.01
C SER A 165 -13.28 -5.90 -4.74
N LEU A 166 -13.07 -5.06 -3.73
CA LEU A 166 -13.95 -3.93 -3.41
C LEU A 166 -13.99 -2.92 -4.55
N TYR A 167 -12.82 -2.54 -5.08
CA TYR A 167 -12.73 -1.65 -6.25
C TYR A 167 -13.54 -2.18 -7.44
N LEU A 168 -13.34 -3.45 -7.81
CA LEU A 168 -14.03 -4.07 -8.94
C LEU A 168 -15.55 -4.13 -8.73
N ARG A 169 -16.00 -4.42 -7.51
CA ARG A 169 -17.43 -4.41 -7.17
C ARG A 169 -18.01 -3.00 -7.28
N TRP A 170 -17.36 -2.01 -6.67
CA TRP A 170 -17.86 -0.64 -6.68
C TRP A 170 -17.84 0.01 -8.07
N GLN A 171 -16.87 -0.32 -8.93
CA GLN A 171 -16.91 0.16 -10.32
C GLN A 171 -18.14 -0.38 -11.08
N LYS A 172 -18.54 -1.63 -10.84
CA LYS A 172 -19.77 -2.21 -11.42
C LYS A 172 -21.02 -1.55 -10.86
N GLU A 173 -21.05 -1.30 -9.55
CA GLU A 173 -22.18 -0.63 -8.89
C GLU A 173 -22.35 0.82 -9.35
N LYS A 174 -21.25 1.55 -9.52
CA LYS A 174 -21.26 2.93 -10.04
C LYS A 174 -22.01 3.02 -11.36
N ALA A 175 -21.78 2.07 -12.27
CA ALA A 175 -22.48 2.02 -13.56
C ALA A 175 -24.00 1.84 -13.40
N ASN A 176 -24.48 1.20 -12.33
CA ASN A 176 -25.90 1.02 -12.05
C ASN A 176 -26.50 2.20 -11.28
N ILE A 177 -25.73 2.81 -10.38
CA ILE A 177 -26.16 3.97 -9.58
C ILE A 177 -26.34 5.21 -10.46
N ASN A 178 -25.47 5.42 -11.45
CA ASN A 178 -25.54 6.59 -12.34
C ASN A 178 -26.59 6.48 -13.47
N VAL A 179 -27.38 5.39 -13.51
CA VAL A 179 -28.46 5.17 -14.49
C VAL A 179 -29.84 5.55 -13.93
N VAL A 180 -29.92 5.96 -12.66
CA VAL A 180 -31.17 6.37 -11.99
C VAL A 180 -31.30 7.88 -11.92
#